data_AF-A0A430SE55-F1
#
_entry.id   AF-A0A430SE55-F1
#
_cell.length_a   1.000
_cell.length_b   1.000
_cell.length_c   1.000
_cell.angle_alpha   90.00
_cell.angle_beta   90.00
_cell.angle_gamma   90.00
#
_symmetry.space_group_name_H-M   'P 1'
#
loop_
_entity.id
_entity.type
_entity.pdbx_description
1 polymer ?
#
loop_
_entity_poly.entity_id
_entity_poly.type
_entity_poly.pdbx_seq_one_letter_code
_entity_poly.pdbx_strand_id
1 'polypeptide(L)'
;MSEAIRAIVDALTPENWGRVRKALFEALVEEGLDPVEVEAVLKKVARKVGATLEAVRQAWRDYLGPAKKEEATAAKTAVDLGLGEVVALWHTPSKEAWATLPRDGHVEHHPVRGREFRAWLAGLYYAKEGKPLYAQAMQDALAVLEAKALYEGEEHGVRTRLAGWGGRVYLDLARPPGQARVHLV
;
A
#
# COMPACT_ATOMS: atom_id res chain seq x y z
N MET A 1 18.30 14.15 -6.80
CA MET A 1 19.51 13.31 -7.05
C MET A 1 20.49 13.40 -5.89
N SER A 2 20.63 12.32 -5.12
CA SER A 2 21.56 12.23 -3.99
C SER A 2 23.04 12.26 -4.39
N GLU A 3 23.91 12.39 -3.39
CA GLU A 3 25.35 12.19 -3.52
C GLU A 3 25.72 10.76 -3.92
N ALA A 4 24.97 9.74 -3.47
CA ALA A 4 25.23 8.34 -3.78
C ALA A 4 25.03 8.04 -5.28
N ILE A 5 23.88 8.43 -5.84
CA ILE A 5 23.60 8.30 -7.28
C ILE A 5 24.60 9.12 -8.08
N ARG A 6 24.90 10.35 -7.62
CA ARG A 6 25.87 11.22 -8.30
C ARG A 6 27.25 10.57 -8.36
N ALA A 7 27.75 10.00 -7.27
CA ALA A 7 29.04 9.32 -7.24
C ALA A 7 29.09 8.13 -8.20
N ILE A 8 28.02 7.33 -8.26
CA ILE A 8 27.90 6.20 -9.20
C ILE A 8 27.94 6.70 -10.64
N VAL A 9 27.13 7.71 -10.97
CA VAL A 9 27.09 8.32 -12.31
C VAL A 9 28.44 8.97 -12.64
N ASP A 10 29.13 9.55 -11.66
CA ASP A 10 30.42 10.20 -11.83
C ASP A 10 31.56 9.21 -12.12
N ALA A 11 31.45 7.97 -11.62
CA ALA A 11 32.40 6.89 -11.90
C ALA A 11 32.10 6.08 -13.18
N LEU A 12 30.97 6.32 -13.86
CA LEU A 12 30.60 5.56 -15.05
C LEU A 12 31.53 5.81 -16.24
N THR A 13 31.90 4.72 -16.92
CA THR A 13 32.63 4.73 -18.19
C THR A 13 31.99 3.72 -19.14
N PRO A 14 32.21 3.81 -20.46
CA PRO A 14 31.72 2.82 -21.42
C PRO A 14 32.12 1.38 -21.05
N GLU A 15 33.31 1.19 -20.48
CA GLU A 15 33.89 -0.12 -20.15
C GLU A 15 33.28 -0.73 -18.88
N ASN A 16 32.82 0.09 -17.93
CA ASN A 16 32.28 -0.39 -16.66
C ASN A 16 30.75 -0.47 -16.64
N TRP A 17 30.06 0.14 -17.62
CA TRP A 17 28.60 0.25 -17.68
C TRP A 17 27.90 -1.09 -17.45
N GLY A 18 28.34 -2.16 -18.12
CA GLY A 18 27.73 -3.48 -17.99
C GLY A 18 27.71 -4.03 -16.56
N ARG A 19 28.71 -3.67 -15.74
CA ARG A 19 28.85 -4.11 -14.34
C ARG A 19 28.19 -3.14 -13.36
N VAL A 20 28.25 -1.83 -13.62
CA VAL A 20 27.79 -0.77 -12.70
C VAL A 20 26.28 -0.50 -12.84
N ARG A 21 25.69 -0.74 -14.01
CA ARG A 21 24.27 -0.39 -14.29
C ARG A 21 23.28 -0.93 -13.26
N LYS A 22 23.50 -2.15 -12.75
CA LYS A 22 22.61 -2.76 -11.76
C LYS A 22 22.58 -1.93 -10.46
N ALA A 23 23.75 -1.60 -9.92
CA ALA A 23 23.86 -0.82 -8.69
C ALA A 23 23.29 0.59 -8.85
N LEU A 24 23.49 1.22 -10.01
CA LEU A 24 22.85 2.50 -10.32
C LEU A 24 21.32 2.37 -10.29
N PHE A 25 20.79 1.37 -10.99
CA PHE A 25 19.34 1.18 -11.09
C PHE A 25 18.71 0.81 -9.74
N GLU A 26 19.41 0.05 -8.91
CA GLU A 26 19.04 -0.25 -7.52
C GLU A 26 18.96 1.02 -6.68
N ALA A 27 19.99 1.87 -6.72
CA ALA A 27 19.99 3.17 -6.03
C ALA A 27 18.85 4.10 -6.50
N LEU A 28 18.55 4.11 -7.81
CA LEU A 28 17.40 4.88 -8.34
C LEU A 28 16.07 4.38 -7.78
N VAL A 29 15.92 3.07 -7.57
CA VAL A 29 14.72 2.47 -7.00
C VAL A 29 14.62 2.74 -5.49
N GLU A 30 15.71 2.55 -4.76
CA GLU A 30 15.77 2.74 -3.29
C GLU A 30 15.51 4.18 -2.89
N GLU A 31 16.01 5.14 -3.65
CA GLU A 31 15.76 6.56 -3.39
C GLU A 31 14.37 7.03 -3.83
N GLY A 32 13.62 6.21 -4.56
CA GLY A 32 12.25 6.55 -4.96
C GLY A 32 12.15 7.76 -5.89
N LEU A 33 13.14 7.98 -6.76
CA LEU A 33 13.14 9.10 -7.69
C LEU A 33 11.89 9.08 -8.59
N ASP A 34 11.34 10.26 -8.83
CA ASP A 34 10.20 10.39 -9.75
C ASP A 34 10.63 10.13 -11.22
N PRO A 35 9.68 9.92 -12.15
CA PRO A 35 10.00 9.63 -13.54
C PRO A 35 10.84 10.71 -14.24
N VAL A 36 10.69 11.98 -13.85
CA VAL A 36 11.42 13.12 -14.43
C VAL A 36 12.87 13.09 -13.95
N GLU A 37 13.09 12.84 -12.66
CA GLU A 37 14.42 12.69 -12.09
C GLU A 37 15.16 11.47 -12.66
N VAL A 38 14.47 10.32 -12.77
CA VAL A 38 15.02 9.12 -13.39
C VAL A 38 15.44 9.41 -14.84
N GLU A 39 14.58 10.02 -15.64
CA GLU A 39 14.87 10.36 -17.04
C GLU A 39 16.08 11.30 -17.17
N ALA A 40 16.24 12.25 -16.24
CA ALA A 40 17.42 13.12 -16.20
C ALA A 40 18.71 12.34 -15.93
N VAL A 41 18.68 11.33 -15.06
CA VAL A 41 19.81 10.43 -14.80
C VAL A 41 20.10 9.57 -16.05
N LEU A 42 19.09 8.94 -16.65
CA LEU A 42 19.29 8.09 -17.84
C LEU A 42 19.90 8.88 -19.02
N LYS A 43 19.52 10.14 -19.21
CA LYS A 43 20.14 11.05 -20.19
C LYS A 43 21.62 11.30 -19.92
N LYS A 44 22.01 11.53 -18.66
CA LYS A 44 23.41 11.73 -18.27
C LYS A 44 24.22 10.45 -18.48
N VAL A 45 23.67 9.31 -18.08
CA VAL A 45 24.28 7.99 -18.28
C VAL A 45 24.53 7.74 -19.77
N ALA A 46 23.52 7.92 -20.62
CA ALA A 46 23.63 7.70 -22.07
C ALA A 46 24.79 8.50 -22.69
N ARG A 47 24.90 9.79 -22.36
CA ARG A 47 26.02 10.64 -22.82
C ARG A 47 27.38 10.13 -22.36
N LYS A 48 27.45 9.62 -21.13
CA LYS A 48 28.72 9.26 -20.49
C LYS A 48 29.25 7.89 -20.92
N VAL A 49 28.36 6.93 -21.13
CA VAL A 49 28.71 5.58 -21.57
C VAL A 49 28.74 5.45 -23.10
N GLY A 50 28.47 6.53 -23.83
CA GLY A 50 28.45 6.54 -25.30
C GLY A 50 27.33 5.70 -25.91
N ALA A 51 26.25 5.43 -25.16
CA ALA A 51 25.10 4.66 -25.64
C ALA A 51 23.94 5.58 -26.06
N THR A 52 23.02 5.06 -26.87
CA THR A 52 21.78 5.77 -27.15
C THR A 52 20.92 5.83 -25.89
N LEU A 53 20.17 6.93 -25.71
CA LEU A 53 19.22 7.05 -24.60
C LEU A 53 18.22 5.89 -24.59
N GLU A 54 17.80 5.42 -25.77
CA GLU A 54 16.85 4.31 -25.87
C GLU A 54 17.45 2.98 -25.40
N ALA A 55 18.73 2.71 -25.67
CA ALA A 55 19.40 1.52 -25.13
C ALA A 55 19.48 1.56 -23.59
N VAL A 56 19.72 2.74 -23.02
CA VAL A 56 19.74 2.93 -21.56
C VAL A 56 18.33 2.79 -20.96
N ARG A 57 17.30 3.33 -21.63
CA ARG A 57 15.89 3.14 -21.24
C ARG A 57 15.47 1.68 -21.33
N GLN A 58 15.88 0.96 -22.36
CA GLN A 58 15.60 -0.46 -22.47
C GLN A 58 16.26 -1.24 -21.32
N ALA A 59 17.53 -0.97 -21.02
CA ALA A 59 18.20 -1.60 -19.88
C ALA A 59 17.51 -1.28 -18.54
N TRP A 60 16.98 -0.06 -18.37
CA TRP A 60 16.17 0.31 -17.21
C TRP A 60 14.84 -0.45 -17.16
N ARG A 61 14.12 -0.58 -18.29
CA ARG A 61 12.89 -1.38 -18.39
C ARG A 61 13.16 -2.85 -18.08
N ASP A 62 14.25 -3.40 -18.61
CA ASP A 62 14.66 -4.79 -18.38
C ASP A 62 15.04 -5.02 -16.92
N TYR A 63 15.70 -4.04 -16.29
CA TYR A 63 16.06 -4.08 -14.87
C TYR A 63 14.83 -4.05 -13.96
N LEU A 64 13.90 -3.13 -14.21
CA LEU A 64 12.63 -3.08 -13.46
C LEU A 64 11.86 -4.39 -13.62
N GLY A 65 12.03 -5.04 -14.77
CA GLY A 65 11.49 -6.35 -15.07
C GLY A 65 9.98 -6.41 -14.90
N PRO A 66 9.42 -7.63 -14.86
CA PRO A 66 8.03 -7.83 -14.46
C PRO A 66 7.84 -7.54 -12.98
N ALA A 67 8.84 -7.70 -12.11
CA ALA A 67 8.67 -7.68 -10.66
C ALA A 67 8.10 -6.36 -10.12
N LYS A 68 8.66 -5.20 -10.47
CA LYS A 68 8.14 -3.90 -9.98
C LYS A 68 6.80 -3.53 -10.62
N LYS A 69 6.56 -4.01 -11.85
CA LYS A 69 5.28 -3.83 -12.56
C LYS A 69 4.20 -4.76 -12.01
N GLU A 70 4.56 -5.97 -11.64
CA GLU A 70 3.70 -6.98 -11.01
C GLU A 70 3.32 -6.54 -9.61
N GLU A 71 4.23 -5.96 -8.82
CA GLU A 71 3.89 -5.41 -7.50
C GLU A 71 2.92 -4.22 -7.60
N ALA A 72 3.17 -3.27 -8.50
CA ALA A 72 2.24 -2.15 -8.74
C ALA A 72 0.88 -2.64 -9.28
N THR A 73 0.88 -3.69 -10.09
CA THR A 73 -0.36 -4.32 -10.59
C THR A 73 -1.08 -5.05 -9.47
N ALA A 74 -0.37 -5.77 -8.62
CA ALA A 74 -0.92 -6.48 -7.46
C ALA A 74 -1.55 -5.50 -6.47
N ALA A 75 -0.88 -4.39 -6.18
CA ALA A 75 -1.40 -3.32 -5.33
C ALA A 75 -2.70 -2.74 -5.92
N LYS A 76 -2.68 -2.40 -7.21
CA LYS A 76 -3.87 -1.89 -7.90
C LYS A 76 -5.04 -2.88 -7.88
N THR A 77 -4.80 -4.14 -8.23
CA THR A 77 -5.82 -5.19 -8.19
C THR A 77 -6.37 -5.36 -6.77
N ALA A 78 -5.52 -5.31 -5.74
CA ALA A 78 -5.96 -5.37 -4.35
C ALA A 78 -6.84 -4.16 -3.98
N VAL A 79 -6.49 -2.94 -4.41
CA VAL A 79 -7.34 -1.76 -4.22
C VAL A 79 -8.70 -1.94 -4.89
N ASP A 80 -8.71 -2.37 -6.15
CA ASP A 80 -9.95 -2.56 -6.92
C ASP A 80 -10.85 -3.62 -6.26
N LEU A 81 -10.28 -4.74 -5.79
CA LEU A 81 -11.00 -5.77 -5.03
C LEU A 81 -11.51 -5.24 -3.69
N GLY A 82 -10.66 -4.54 -2.95
CA GLY A 82 -11.03 -3.93 -1.67
C GLY A 82 -12.22 -2.98 -1.83
N LEU A 83 -12.14 -2.04 -2.77
CA LEU A 83 -13.21 -1.09 -3.06
C LEU A 83 -14.50 -1.74 -3.58
N GLY A 84 -14.38 -2.84 -4.31
CA GLY A 84 -15.55 -3.59 -4.82
C GLY A 84 -16.31 -4.36 -3.74
N GLU A 85 -15.62 -4.78 -2.68
CA GLU A 85 -16.17 -5.68 -1.65
C GLU A 85 -16.42 -5.01 -0.29
N VAL A 86 -15.77 -3.86 0.00
CA VAL A 86 -16.09 -3.10 1.22
C VAL A 86 -17.49 -2.50 1.13
N VAL A 87 -18.20 -2.47 2.26
CA VAL A 87 -19.49 -1.78 2.37
C VAL A 87 -19.29 -0.28 2.46
N ALA A 88 -18.28 0.18 3.20
CA ALA A 88 -17.95 1.59 3.35
C ALA A 88 -16.50 1.80 3.78
N LEU A 89 -15.91 2.91 3.35
CA LEU A 89 -14.69 3.49 3.89
C LEU A 89 -15.05 4.82 4.55
N TRP A 90 -14.58 5.04 5.77
CA TRP A 90 -14.93 6.19 6.59
C TRP A 90 -13.82 6.48 7.59
N HIS A 91 -13.90 7.62 8.28
CA HIS A 91 -12.88 7.99 9.24
C HIS A 91 -13.46 8.52 10.55
N THR A 92 -12.65 8.51 11.59
CA THR A 92 -13.00 9.12 12.88
C THR A 92 -12.69 10.62 12.90
N PRO A 93 -13.24 11.39 13.85
CA PRO A 93 -12.82 12.79 14.06
C PRO A 93 -11.32 12.93 14.37
N SER A 94 -10.68 11.88 14.91
CA SER A 94 -9.23 11.84 15.14
C SER A 94 -8.42 11.42 13.90
N LYS A 95 -9.06 11.38 12.72
CA LYS A 95 -8.46 10.99 11.44
C LYS A 95 -7.82 9.60 11.47
N GLU A 96 -8.51 8.65 12.09
CA GLU A 96 -8.22 7.24 11.92
C GLU A 96 -9.11 6.66 10.81
N ALA A 97 -8.53 5.90 9.89
CA ALA A 97 -9.21 5.29 8.76
C ALA A 97 -9.84 3.94 9.14
N TRP A 98 -11.12 3.77 8.79
CA TRP A 98 -11.91 2.57 9.07
C TRP A 98 -12.60 2.06 7.81
N ALA A 99 -12.86 0.76 7.81
CA ALA A 99 -13.60 0.06 6.79
C ALA A 99 -14.73 -0.76 7.41
N THR A 100 -15.87 -0.78 6.73
CA THR A 100 -17.00 -1.66 7.05
C THR A 100 -16.94 -2.86 6.10
N LEU A 101 -16.73 -4.04 6.66
CA LEU A 101 -16.58 -5.30 5.92
C LEU A 101 -17.85 -6.14 6.02
N PRO A 102 -18.30 -6.79 4.94
CA PRO A 102 -19.34 -7.80 5.03
C PRO A 102 -18.79 -9.11 5.65
N ARG A 103 -19.51 -9.68 6.61
CA ARG A 103 -19.17 -10.96 7.26
C ARG A 103 -20.43 -11.77 7.51
N ASP A 104 -20.56 -12.97 6.92
CA ASP A 104 -21.58 -13.98 7.26
C ASP A 104 -22.94 -13.40 7.72
N GLY A 105 -23.59 -12.60 6.87
CA GLY A 105 -24.91 -12.01 7.12
C GLY A 105 -24.97 -10.76 8.02
N HIS A 106 -23.83 -10.21 8.42
CA HIS A 106 -23.70 -8.94 9.13
C HIS A 106 -22.52 -8.11 8.60
N VAL A 107 -22.28 -6.95 9.22
CA VAL A 107 -21.13 -6.08 8.91
C VAL A 107 -20.28 -5.87 10.14
N GLU A 108 -18.97 -5.76 9.94
CA GLU A 108 -18.00 -5.47 10.99
C GLU A 108 -17.19 -4.23 10.61
N HIS A 109 -16.79 -3.44 11.62
CA HIS A 109 -15.97 -2.26 11.43
C HIS A 109 -14.55 -2.53 11.87
N HIS A 110 -13.57 -2.29 11.00
CA HIS A 110 -12.16 -2.56 11.26
C HIS A 110 -11.29 -1.37 10.84
N PRO A 111 -10.23 -1.04 11.59
CA PRO A 111 -9.24 -0.07 11.13
C PRO A 111 -8.60 -0.54 9.82
N VAL A 112 -8.43 0.34 8.83
CA VAL A 112 -7.84 -0.01 7.52
C VAL A 112 -6.44 -0.59 7.68
N ARG A 113 -5.62 -0.01 8.57
CA ARG A 113 -4.27 -0.55 8.87
C ARG A 113 -4.27 -1.74 9.83
N GLY A 114 -5.44 -2.13 10.34
CA GLY A 114 -5.62 -3.19 11.32
C GLY A 114 -5.37 -4.58 10.76
N ARG A 115 -5.08 -5.54 11.65
CA ARG A 115 -4.77 -6.93 11.31
C ARG A 115 -5.89 -7.61 10.53
N GLU A 116 -7.14 -7.42 10.95
CA GLU A 116 -8.29 -8.08 10.33
C GLU A 116 -8.56 -7.57 8.91
N PHE A 117 -8.47 -6.26 8.69
CA PHE A 117 -8.60 -5.69 7.33
C PHE A 117 -7.50 -6.19 6.39
N ARG A 118 -6.25 -6.25 6.87
CA ARG A 118 -5.12 -6.80 6.09
C ARG A 118 -5.34 -8.26 5.71
N ALA A 119 -5.80 -9.08 6.67
CA ALA A 119 -6.06 -10.49 6.45
C ALA A 119 -7.22 -10.69 5.45
N TRP A 120 -8.27 -9.90 5.58
CA TRP A 120 -9.41 -9.90 4.65
C TRP A 120 -8.98 -9.53 3.23
N LEU A 121 -8.22 -8.44 3.06
CA LEU A 121 -7.75 -7.98 1.76
C LEU A 121 -6.81 -9.00 1.09
N ALA A 122 -5.90 -9.60 1.86
CA ALA A 122 -5.04 -10.68 1.38
C ALA A 122 -5.86 -11.91 0.94
N GLY A 123 -6.91 -12.25 1.69
CA GLY A 123 -7.84 -13.34 1.36
C GLY A 123 -8.59 -13.09 0.06
N LEU A 124 -9.12 -11.89 -0.15
CA LEU A 124 -9.77 -11.50 -1.41
C LEU A 124 -8.82 -11.61 -2.60
N TYR A 125 -7.62 -11.05 -2.45
CA TYR A 125 -6.61 -11.09 -3.50
C TYR A 125 -6.21 -12.54 -3.84
N TYR A 126 -5.97 -13.37 -2.83
CA TYR A 126 -5.62 -14.78 -3.03
C TYR A 126 -6.74 -15.55 -3.73
N ALA A 127 -8.00 -15.33 -3.33
CA ALA A 127 -9.14 -15.97 -3.96
C ALA A 127 -9.28 -15.59 -5.44
N LYS A 128 -8.90 -14.36 -5.80
CA LYS A 128 -8.97 -13.86 -7.18
C LYS A 128 -7.78 -14.29 -8.05
N GLU A 129 -6.56 -14.15 -7.54
CA GLU A 129 -5.31 -14.27 -8.32
C GLU A 129 -4.60 -15.61 -8.13
N GLY A 130 -4.99 -16.41 -7.11
CA GLY A 130 -4.33 -17.66 -6.75
C GLY A 130 -2.90 -17.48 -6.20
N LYS A 131 -2.50 -16.25 -5.91
CA LYS A 131 -1.16 -15.87 -5.41
C LYS A 131 -1.30 -15.00 -4.16
N PRO A 132 -0.33 -15.05 -3.23
CA PRO A 132 -0.36 -14.18 -2.06
C PRO A 132 -0.16 -12.70 -2.46
N LEU A 133 -0.79 -11.80 -1.70
CA LEU A 133 -0.51 -10.37 -1.78
C LEU A 133 0.72 -10.06 -0.92
N TYR A 134 1.86 -9.79 -1.56
CA TYR A 134 3.13 -9.55 -0.88
C TYR A 134 3.18 -8.21 -0.14
N ALA A 135 4.12 -8.08 0.79
CA ALA A 135 4.16 -7.00 1.78
C ALA A 135 4.16 -5.59 1.18
N GLN A 136 4.95 -5.33 0.12
CA GLN A 136 5.00 -4.02 -0.53
C GLN A 136 3.66 -3.66 -1.19
N ALA A 137 3.14 -4.56 -2.03
CA ALA A 137 1.84 -4.37 -2.68
C ALA A 137 0.70 -4.21 -1.67
N MET A 138 0.76 -4.92 -0.54
CA MET A 138 -0.16 -4.72 0.58
C MET A 138 -0.04 -3.31 1.17
N GLN A 139 1.18 -2.82 1.46
CA GLN A 139 1.34 -1.46 2.00
C GLN A 139 0.81 -0.40 1.02
N ASP A 140 1.11 -0.55 -0.26
CA ASP A 140 0.66 0.37 -1.31
C ASP A 140 -0.87 0.39 -1.41
N ALA A 141 -1.51 -0.79 -1.41
CA ALA A 141 -2.97 -0.90 -1.43
C ALA A 141 -3.62 -0.28 -0.18
N LEU A 142 -3.08 -0.57 1.00
CA LEU A 142 -3.56 0.01 2.26
C LEU A 142 -3.43 1.53 2.28
N ALA A 143 -2.34 2.09 1.75
CA ALA A 143 -2.14 3.53 1.68
C ALA A 143 -3.21 4.21 0.82
N VAL A 144 -3.59 3.61 -0.31
CA VAL A 144 -4.67 4.12 -1.16
C VAL A 144 -6.03 4.02 -0.47
N LEU A 145 -6.36 2.87 0.13
CA LEU A 145 -7.63 2.66 0.83
C LEU A 145 -7.76 3.57 2.06
N GLU A 146 -6.66 3.79 2.79
CA GLU A 146 -6.59 4.73 3.90
C GLU A 146 -6.81 6.17 3.44
N ALA A 147 -6.12 6.61 2.38
CA ALA A 147 -6.33 7.95 1.82
C ALA A 147 -7.79 8.16 1.42
N LYS A 148 -8.41 7.17 0.77
CA LYS A 148 -9.84 7.21 0.45
C LYS A 148 -10.70 7.35 1.70
N ALA A 149 -10.47 6.54 2.73
CA ALA A 149 -11.21 6.64 3.97
C ALA A 149 -11.07 8.02 4.65
N LEU A 150 -9.87 8.61 4.66
CA LEU A 150 -9.58 9.87 5.37
C LEU A 150 -10.06 11.14 4.65
N TYR A 151 -10.07 11.12 3.32
CA TYR A 151 -10.31 12.30 2.49
C TYR A 151 -11.59 12.24 1.66
N GLU A 152 -12.07 11.04 1.32
CA GLU A 152 -13.31 10.83 0.57
C GLU A 152 -14.41 10.17 1.42
N GLY A 153 -14.05 9.48 2.50
CA GLY A 153 -14.99 8.78 3.38
C GLY A 153 -15.73 9.73 4.34
N GLU A 154 -16.90 9.29 4.80
CA GLU A 154 -17.68 10.04 5.80
C GLU A 154 -16.99 10.07 7.17
N GLU A 155 -17.18 11.15 7.92
CA GLU A 155 -16.73 11.22 9.31
C GLU A 155 -17.75 10.55 10.24
N HIS A 156 -17.31 9.57 11.02
CA HIS A 156 -18.13 8.92 12.04
C HIS A 156 -17.41 8.88 13.39
N GLY A 157 -18.11 9.31 14.44
CA GLY A 157 -17.64 9.15 15.80
C GLY A 157 -17.65 7.68 16.21
N VAL A 158 -16.48 7.09 16.46
CA VAL A 158 -16.38 5.76 17.07
C VAL A 158 -16.69 5.88 18.55
N ARG A 159 -17.95 5.61 18.90
CA ARG A 159 -18.34 5.46 20.31
C ARG A 159 -18.06 4.01 20.69
N THR A 160 -16.90 3.75 21.29
CA THR A 160 -16.70 2.51 22.04
C THR A 160 -17.81 2.42 23.07
N ARG A 161 -18.72 1.45 22.93
CA ARG A 161 -19.82 1.25 23.87
C ARG A 161 -19.36 0.50 25.11
N LEU A 162 -18.31 1.03 25.72
CA LEU A 162 -17.73 0.56 26.97
C LEU A 162 -18.06 1.59 28.04
N ALA A 163 -18.94 1.22 28.96
CA ALA A 163 -19.16 2.01 30.17
C ALA A 163 -18.51 1.27 31.34
N GLY A 164 -17.69 1.97 32.12
CA GLY A 164 -17.19 1.48 33.40
C GLY A 164 -18.03 2.10 34.53
N TRP A 165 -18.64 1.28 35.39
CA TRP A 165 -19.30 1.76 36.61
C TRP A 165 -19.15 0.73 37.73
N GLY A 166 -18.74 1.19 38.91
CA GLY A 166 -18.61 0.34 40.11
C GLY A 166 -17.65 -0.85 39.95
N GLY A 167 -16.54 -0.68 39.23
CA GLY A 167 -15.55 -1.76 39.00
C GLY A 167 -15.97 -2.80 37.96
N ARG A 168 -17.05 -2.57 37.22
CA ARG A 168 -17.54 -3.46 36.16
C ARG A 168 -17.44 -2.80 34.80
N VAL A 169 -17.13 -3.60 33.79
CA VAL A 169 -17.12 -3.18 32.38
C VAL A 169 -18.42 -3.63 31.74
N TYR A 170 -19.15 -2.69 31.16
CA TYR A 170 -20.38 -2.93 30.42
C TYR A 170 -20.09 -2.84 28.93
N LEU A 171 -20.31 -3.94 28.21
CA LEU A 171 -20.23 -4.02 26.76
C LEU A 171 -21.66 -4.04 26.19
N ASP A 172 -22.04 -3.01 25.44
CA ASP A 172 -23.31 -3.00 24.72
C ASP A 172 -23.19 -3.79 23.41
N LEU A 173 -23.92 -4.90 23.32
CA LEU A 173 -23.89 -5.88 22.23
C LEU A 173 -24.85 -5.55 21.07
N ALA A 174 -25.40 -4.33 21.00
CA ALA A 174 -26.21 -3.83 19.88
C ALA A 174 -27.31 -4.81 19.40
N ARG A 175 -28.26 -5.16 20.28
CA ARG A 175 -29.49 -5.90 19.90
C ARG A 175 -30.67 -4.94 19.65
N PRO A 176 -31.72 -5.39 18.91
CA PRO A 176 -32.97 -4.64 18.78
C PRO A 176 -33.56 -4.29 20.15
N PRO A 177 -34.35 -3.20 20.27
CA PRO A 177 -34.90 -2.78 21.56
C PRO A 177 -35.75 -3.89 22.20
N GLY A 178 -35.39 -4.31 23.42
CA GLY A 178 -36.22 -5.20 24.25
C GLY A 178 -35.56 -6.43 24.91
N GLN A 179 -34.28 -6.72 24.68
CA GLN A 179 -33.61 -7.84 25.38
C GLN A 179 -32.23 -7.45 25.90
N ALA A 180 -32.17 -7.04 27.17
CA ALA A 180 -30.90 -6.94 27.91
C ALA A 180 -30.59 -8.30 28.57
N ARG A 181 -29.43 -8.88 28.26
CA ARG A 181 -28.79 -9.85 29.13
C ARG A 181 -27.36 -9.40 29.39
N VAL A 182 -27.08 -9.11 30.66
CA VAL A 182 -25.75 -8.82 31.18
C VAL A 182 -25.04 -10.18 31.34
N HIS A 183 -23.91 -10.38 30.66
CA HIS A 183 -22.98 -11.45 30.99
C HIS A 183 -21.87 -10.85 31.86
N LEU A 184 -21.75 -11.33 33.09
CA LEU A 184 -20.77 -10.91 34.07
C LEU A 184 -19.50 -11.74 33.88
N VAL A 185 -18.35 -11.08 33.95
CA VAL A 185 -17.15 -11.66 34.58
C VAL A 185 -16.81 -10.79 35.77
#